data_AF-A0A257QPA9-F1
#
_entry.id   AF-A0A257QPA9-F1
#
_cell.length_a   1.000
_cell.length_b   1.000
_cell.length_c   1.000
_cell.angle_alpha   90.00
_cell.angle_beta   90.00
_cell.angle_gamma   90.00
#
_symmetry.space_group_name_H-M   'P 1'
#
loop_
_entity.id
_entity.type
_entity.pdbx_description
1 polymer ?
#
loop_
_entity_poly.entity_id
_entity_poly.type
_entity_poly.pdbx_seq_one_letter_code
_entity_poly.pdbx_strand_id
1 'polypeptide(L)'
;MRDKRAVAAIEFAIGGSVLIFFMFAIINIGDLALTLSALEHGVQQASRYASVTTSNAIGAGTLPGCTATSAVQSAFAGAVQPPIPTAGIPNVSVAWGGTLAATCGVLPGASVDKTTGPGGGWVTVNVAYTWVPIGLPNVFGQGFPLNATDTAAVIGTGP
;
A
#
# COMPACT_ATOMS: atom_id res chain seq x y z
N MET A 1 -39.14 38.06 31.13
CA MET A 1 -39.43 36.78 30.47
C MET A 1 -38.25 36.43 29.59
N ARG A 2 -37.57 35.30 29.84
CA ARG A 2 -36.38 34.88 29.08
C ARG A 2 -36.84 34.43 27.69
N ASP A 3 -36.32 35.05 26.64
CA ASP A 3 -36.79 34.85 25.27
C ASP A 3 -36.46 33.42 24.79
N LYS A 4 -37.46 32.54 24.84
CA LYS A 4 -37.32 31.10 24.54
C LYS A 4 -36.94 30.85 23.07
N ARG A 5 -37.19 31.82 22.18
CA ARG A 5 -36.87 31.71 20.75
C ARG A 5 -35.37 31.83 20.50
N ALA A 6 -34.69 32.69 21.23
CA ALA A 6 -33.22 32.85 21.14
C ALA A 6 -32.49 31.60 21.65
N VAL A 7 -33.01 30.96 22.71
CA VAL A 7 -32.43 29.72 23.27
C VAL A 7 -32.55 28.56 22.28
N ALA A 8 -33.72 28.37 21.67
CA ALA A 8 -33.93 27.30 20.68
C ALA A 8 -33.06 27.47 19.42
N ALA A 9 -32.83 28.71 18.96
CA ALA A 9 -31.95 28.99 17.83
C ALA A 9 -30.48 28.63 18.13
N ILE A 10 -30.01 28.90 19.36
CA ILE A 10 -28.66 28.55 19.80
C ILE A 10 -28.49 27.04 19.90
N GLU A 11 -29.47 26.33 20.49
CA GLU A 11 -29.45 24.87 20.60
C GLU A 11 -29.45 24.18 19.22
N PHE A 12 -30.22 24.71 18.26
CA PHE A 12 -30.22 24.21 16.88
C PHE A 12 -28.88 24.47 16.18
N ALA A 13 -28.28 25.65 16.35
CA ALA A 13 -27.00 25.99 15.74
C ALA A 13 -25.86 25.11 16.28
N ILE A 14 -25.84 24.87 17.60
CA ILE A 14 -24.86 23.97 18.22
C ILE A 14 -25.10 22.52 17.78
N GLY A 15 -26.34 22.05 17.83
CA GLY A 15 -26.71 20.68 17.42
C GLY A 15 -26.38 20.40 15.95
N GLY A 16 -26.70 21.33 15.05
CA GLY A 16 -26.38 21.22 13.63
C GLY A 16 -24.88 21.20 13.36
N SER A 17 -24.11 22.04 14.06
CA SER A 17 -22.65 22.05 13.93
C SER A 17 -22.03 20.73 14.38
N VAL A 18 -22.45 20.21 15.55
CA VAL A 18 -21.97 18.92 16.08
C VAL A 18 -22.32 17.77 15.15
N LEU A 19 -23.53 17.75 14.59
CA LEU A 19 -23.95 16.73 13.63
C LEU A 19 -23.05 16.72 12.39
N ILE A 20 -22.75 17.89 11.82
CA ILE A 20 -21.90 18.01 10.63
C ILE A 20 -20.47 17.52 10.94
N PHE A 21 -19.90 17.91 12.08
CA PHE A 21 -18.60 17.41 12.51
C PHE A 21 -18.58 15.89 12.68
N PHE A 22 -19.62 15.32 13.30
CA PHE A 22 -19.73 13.89 13.50
C PHE A 22 -19.86 13.13 12.18
N MET A 23 -20.59 13.68 11.21
CA MET A 23 -20.71 13.09 9.87
C MET A 23 -19.37 13.08 9.14
N PHE A 24 -18.61 14.19 9.17
CA PHE A 24 -17.25 14.21 8.62
C PHE A 24 -16.33 13.22 9.34
N ALA A 25 -16.46 13.07 10.65
CA ALA A 25 -15.67 12.08 11.40
C ALA A 25 -15.96 10.65 10.91
N ILE A 26 -17.23 10.25 10.77
CA ILE A 26 -17.59 8.92 10.27
C ILE A 26 -17.08 8.69 8.85
N ILE A 27 -17.28 9.66 7.95
CA ILE A 27 -16.82 9.56 6.55
C ILE A 27 -15.31 9.35 6.50
N ASN A 28 -14.54 10.14 7.26
CA ASN A 28 -13.10 10.04 7.30
C ASN A 28 -12.60 8.73 7.91
N ILE A 29 -13.26 8.21 8.95
CA ILE A 29 -12.94 6.90 9.53
C ILE A 29 -13.20 5.78 8.50
N GLY A 30 -14.33 5.87 7.78
CA GLY A 30 -14.64 4.90 6.72
C GLY A 30 -13.63 4.93 5.58
N ASP A 31 -13.27 6.12 5.10
CA ASP A 31 -12.28 6.30 4.03
C ASP A 31 -10.88 5.81 4.43
N LEU A 32 -10.47 6.06 5.68
CA LEU A 32 -9.23 5.52 6.23
C LEU A 32 -9.24 3.98 6.26
N ALA A 33 -10.33 3.37 6.73
CA ALA A 33 -10.45 1.91 6.79
C ALA A 33 -10.40 1.27 5.39
N LEU A 34 -11.07 1.86 4.41
CA LEU A 34 -11.01 1.42 3.02
C LEU A 34 -9.60 1.56 2.44
N THR A 35 -8.91 2.66 2.73
CA THR A 35 -7.53 2.90 2.28
C THR A 35 -6.57 1.85 2.85
N LEU A 36 -6.68 1.54 4.14
CA LEU A 36 -5.85 0.52 4.79
C LEU A 36 -6.07 -0.86 4.16
N SER A 37 -7.32 -1.27 3.98
CA SER A 37 -7.65 -2.55 3.34
C SER A 37 -7.12 -2.62 1.90
N ALA A 38 -7.27 -1.53 1.13
CA ALA A 38 -6.77 -1.45 -0.24
C ALA A 38 -5.23 -1.57 -0.32
N LEU A 39 -4.51 -0.92 0.60
CA LEU A 39 -3.06 -1.02 0.71
C LEU A 39 -2.63 -2.45 1.06
N GLU A 40 -3.23 -3.07 2.06
CA GLU A 40 -2.92 -4.44 2.46
C GLU A 40 -3.12 -5.44 1.31
N HIS A 41 -4.27 -5.39 0.64
CA HIS A 41 -4.54 -6.25 -0.51
C HIS A 41 -3.59 -6.01 -1.67
N GLY A 42 -3.33 -4.74 -2.00
CA GLY A 42 -2.41 -4.38 -3.09
C GLY A 42 -0.99 -4.88 -2.84
N VAL A 43 -0.48 -4.71 -1.62
CA VAL A 43 0.88 -5.12 -1.25
C VAL A 43 1.02 -6.64 -1.21
N GLN A 44 0.03 -7.36 -0.67
CA GLN A 44 0.01 -8.83 -0.67
C GLN A 44 -0.04 -9.41 -2.09
N GLN A 45 -0.82 -8.81 -2.99
CA GLN A 45 -0.89 -9.30 -4.37
C GLN A 45 0.40 -9.00 -5.14
N ALA A 46 0.99 -7.82 -4.93
CA ALA A 46 2.25 -7.44 -5.55
C ALA A 46 3.43 -8.30 -5.08
N SER A 47 3.52 -8.60 -3.77
CA SER A 47 4.56 -9.48 -3.20
C SER A 47 4.46 -10.90 -3.76
N ARG A 48 3.24 -11.46 -3.84
CA ARG A 48 2.97 -12.77 -4.43
C ARG A 48 3.25 -12.80 -5.93
N TYR A 49 2.87 -11.76 -6.67
CA TYR A 49 3.19 -11.65 -8.09
C TYR A 49 4.71 -11.65 -8.31
N ALA A 50 5.43 -10.84 -7.52
CA ALA A 50 6.89 -10.78 -7.59
C ALA A 50 7.52 -12.14 -7.29
N SER A 51 7.08 -12.82 -6.23
CA SER A 51 7.64 -14.10 -5.83
C SER A 51 7.35 -15.21 -6.84
N VAL A 52 6.12 -15.34 -7.32
CA VAL A 52 5.72 -16.38 -8.28
C VAL A 52 6.41 -16.18 -9.62
N THR A 53 6.40 -14.95 -10.17
CA THR A 53 7.04 -14.67 -11.46
C THR A 53 8.55 -14.92 -11.39
N THR A 54 9.20 -14.53 -10.29
CA THR A 54 10.62 -14.78 -10.07
C THR A 54 10.91 -16.27 -9.94
N SER A 55 10.14 -16.99 -9.13
CA SER A 55 10.28 -18.44 -8.94
C SER A 55 10.11 -19.20 -10.27
N ASN A 56 9.10 -18.82 -11.07
CA ASN A 56 8.85 -19.39 -12.38
C ASN A 56 9.98 -19.09 -13.38
N ALA A 57 10.49 -17.86 -13.41
CA ALA A 57 11.60 -17.48 -14.30
C ALA A 57 12.89 -18.24 -13.96
N ILE A 58 13.18 -18.38 -12.67
CA ILE A 58 14.28 -19.20 -12.15
C ILE A 58 14.11 -20.66 -12.60
N GLY A 59 12.93 -21.26 -12.37
CA GLY A 59 12.67 -22.67 -12.68
C GLY A 59 12.62 -22.99 -14.18
N ALA A 60 12.14 -22.06 -15.00
CA ALA A 60 12.15 -22.17 -16.46
C ALA A 60 13.54 -21.91 -17.06
N GLY A 61 14.47 -21.38 -16.25
CA GLY A 61 15.78 -20.98 -16.72
C GLY A 61 15.74 -19.84 -17.74
N THR A 62 14.70 -19.01 -17.72
CA THR A 62 14.57 -17.86 -18.60
C THR A 62 15.19 -16.62 -17.97
N LEU A 63 15.78 -15.76 -18.79
CA LEU A 63 16.21 -14.43 -18.37
C LEU A 63 15.09 -13.41 -18.62
N PRO A 64 14.86 -12.44 -17.71
CA PRO A 64 15.49 -12.25 -16.39
C PRO A 64 14.79 -13.04 -15.26
N GLY A 65 15.58 -13.43 -14.25
CA GLY A 65 15.12 -14.24 -13.11
C GLY A 65 14.45 -13.41 -12.01
N CYS A 66 14.80 -12.13 -11.86
CA CYS A 66 14.18 -11.21 -10.90
C CYS A 66 13.07 -10.39 -11.59
N THR A 67 11.88 -10.32 -11.00
CA THR A 67 10.83 -9.42 -11.50
C THR A 67 11.27 -7.96 -11.36
N ALA A 68 11.13 -7.16 -12.42
CA ALA A 68 11.44 -5.74 -12.39
C ALA A 68 10.51 -4.95 -11.45
N THR A 69 11.05 -3.96 -10.74
CA THR A 69 10.27 -3.11 -9.80
C THR A 69 9.04 -2.51 -10.47
N SER A 70 9.17 -2.00 -11.70
CA SER A 70 8.05 -1.41 -12.45
C SER A 70 6.90 -2.40 -12.70
N ALA A 71 7.19 -3.68 -12.93
CA ALA A 71 6.17 -4.71 -13.08
C ALA A 71 5.45 -4.99 -11.75
N VAL A 72 6.19 -5.00 -10.63
CA VAL A 72 5.60 -5.14 -9.28
C VAL A 72 4.73 -3.93 -8.94
N GLN A 73 5.18 -2.73 -9.28
CA GLN A 73 4.41 -1.49 -9.13
C GLN A 73 3.11 -1.52 -9.96
N SER A 74 3.18 -2.03 -11.19
CA SER A 74 1.99 -2.22 -12.02
C SER A 74 1.05 -3.27 -11.44
N ALA A 75 1.57 -4.36 -10.87
CA ALA A 75 0.77 -5.39 -10.22
C ALA A 75 0.06 -4.84 -8.98
N PHE A 76 0.74 -4.01 -8.18
CA PHE A 76 0.13 -3.26 -7.08
C PHE A 76 -1.02 -2.37 -7.61
N ALA A 77 -0.74 -1.52 -8.60
CA ALA A 77 -1.73 -0.59 -9.15
C ALA A 77 -2.98 -1.29 -9.70
N GLY A 78 -2.83 -2.50 -10.27
CA GLY A 78 -3.95 -3.31 -10.75
C GLY A 78 -4.71 -4.07 -9.64
N ALA A 79 -4.09 -4.28 -8.48
CA ALA A 79 -4.64 -5.06 -7.38
C ALA A 79 -5.32 -4.22 -6.30
N VAL A 80 -4.92 -2.96 -6.15
CA VAL A 80 -5.48 -2.03 -5.16
C VAL A 80 -6.98 -1.84 -5.41
N GLN A 81 -7.79 -2.36 -4.49
CA GLN A 81 -9.24 -2.25 -4.51
C GLN A 81 -9.77 -2.06 -3.07
N PRO A 82 -10.63 -1.06 -2.81
CA PRO A 82 -11.04 0.01 -3.74
C PRO A 82 -9.88 0.94 -4.15
N PRO A 83 -10.02 1.73 -5.23
CA PRO A 83 -8.98 2.68 -5.64
C PRO A 83 -8.64 3.64 -4.52
N ILE A 84 -7.35 3.77 -4.20
CA ILE A 84 -6.87 4.74 -3.22
C ILE A 84 -7.07 6.15 -3.80
N PRO A 85 -7.64 7.11 -3.04
CA PRO A 85 -7.81 8.47 -3.52
C PRO A 85 -6.49 9.09 -4.00
N THR A 86 -6.53 9.82 -5.11
CA THR A 86 -5.36 10.33 -5.85
C THR A 86 -4.55 11.42 -5.15
N ALA A 87 -4.88 11.79 -3.92
CA ALA A 87 -4.22 12.87 -3.17
C ALA A 87 -2.72 12.59 -2.89
N GLY A 88 -2.26 11.35 -3.10
CA GLY A 88 -0.85 11.03 -3.26
C GLY A 88 -0.68 9.81 -4.15
N ILE A 89 0.33 9.79 -5.02
CA ILE A 89 0.71 8.55 -5.70
C ILE A 89 1.41 7.68 -4.65
N PRO A 90 0.89 6.48 -4.31
CA PRO A 90 1.55 5.60 -3.36
C PRO A 90 2.98 5.28 -3.83
N ASN A 91 3.95 5.48 -2.96
CA ASN A 91 5.34 5.15 -3.24
C ASN A 91 5.54 3.66 -2.98
N VAL A 92 5.68 2.89 -4.05
CA VAL A 92 5.89 1.45 -4.01
C VAL A 92 7.37 1.15 -4.19
N SER A 93 7.97 0.55 -3.17
CA SER A 93 9.37 0.12 -3.14
C SER A 93 9.46 -1.40 -3.03
N VAL A 94 10.46 -1.99 -3.67
CA VAL A 94 10.69 -3.44 -3.69
C VAL A 94 12.11 -3.70 -3.22
N ALA A 95 12.25 -4.56 -2.22
CA ALA A 95 13.53 -5.00 -1.68
C ALA A 95 13.66 -6.51 -1.83
N TRP A 96 14.85 -6.96 -2.21
CA TRP A 96 15.17 -8.38 -2.36
C TRP A 96 16.18 -8.79 -1.30
N GLY A 97 16.02 -9.98 -0.76
CA GLY A 97 16.88 -10.48 0.30
C GLY A 97 17.28 -11.95 0.16
N GLY A 98 18.11 -12.41 1.09
CA GLY A 98 18.73 -13.74 1.04
C GLY A 98 19.72 -13.86 -0.12
N THR A 99 19.70 -14.99 -0.81
CA THR A 99 20.57 -15.27 -1.97
C THR A 99 20.27 -14.38 -3.18
N LEU A 100 19.13 -13.68 -3.19
CA LEU A 100 18.72 -12.75 -4.25
C LEU A 100 19.13 -11.29 -3.98
N ALA A 101 19.63 -10.97 -2.78
CA ALA A 101 19.98 -9.60 -2.41
C ALA A 101 21.06 -9.00 -3.33
N ALA A 102 22.09 -9.78 -3.65
CA ALA A 102 23.23 -9.32 -4.44
C ALA A 102 22.90 -9.12 -5.93
N THR A 103 21.97 -9.91 -6.48
CA THR A 103 21.58 -9.86 -7.89
C THR A 103 20.37 -8.95 -8.11
N CYS A 104 19.26 -9.22 -7.42
CA CYS A 104 18.00 -8.50 -7.59
C CYS A 104 17.97 -7.15 -6.83
N GLY A 105 18.78 -6.99 -5.77
CA GLY A 105 18.82 -5.76 -4.96
C GLY A 105 19.63 -4.61 -5.59
N VAL A 106 20.55 -4.92 -6.51
CA VAL A 106 21.39 -3.93 -7.20
C VAL A 106 20.86 -3.61 -8.60
N LEU A 107 20.27 -4.60 -9.28
CA LEU A 107 19.73 -4.48 -10.63
C LEU A 107 18.33 -5.13 -10.67
N PRO A 108 17.25 -4.37 -10.48
CA PRO A 108 15.90 -4.87 -10.72
C PRO A 108 15.80 -5.39 -12.16
N GLY A 109 15.41 -6.66 -12.35
CA GLY A 109 15.46 -7.31 -13.66
C GLY A 109 16.78 -8.04 -13.98
N ALA A 110 17.65 -8.28 -13.00
CA ALA A 110 18.88 -9.02 -13.19
C ALA A 110 18.68 -10.53 -13.48
N SER A 111 19.71 -11.10 -14.10
CA SER A 111 19.94 -12.53 -14.23
C SER A 111 20.42 -13.13 -12.89
N VAL A 112 19.76 -14.17 -12.40
CA VAL A 112 20.22 -14.95 -11.24
C VAL A 112 21.04 -16.14 -11.73
N ASP A 113 22.22 -16.36 -11.16
CA ASP A 113 23.06 -17.50 -11.51
C ASP A 113 22.41 -18.82 -11.06
N LYS A 114 22.29 -19.76 -12.00
CA LYS A 114 21.57 -21.03 -11.85
C LYS A 114 22.42 -22.07 -11.14
N THR A 115 23.75 -21.96 -11.15
CA THR A 115 24.64 -23.00 -10.62
C THR A 115 24.73 -23.03 -9.10
N THR A 116 24.28 -21.97 -8.41
CA THR A 116 24.28 -21.91 -6.95
C THR A 116 22.93 -22.24 -6.31
N GLY A 117 21.86 -22.41 -7.08
CA GLY A 117 20.50 -22.62 -6.58
C GLY A 117 20.00 -21.42 -5.75
N PRO A 118 18.92 -20.72 -6.12
CA PRO A 118 18.39 -19.62 -5.32
C PRO A 118 17.59 -20.15 -4.11
N GLY A 119 18.21 -21.04 -3.33
CA GLY A 119 17.68 -21.45 -2.03
C GLY A 119 17.66 -20.24 -1.09
N GLY A 120 16.50 -19.95 -0.50
CA GLY A 120 16.38 -18.98 0.61
C GLY A 120 16.28 -17.51 0.22
N GLY A 121 15.82 -17.18 -0.99
CA GLY A 121 15.52 -15.80 -1.38
C GLY A 121 14.14 -15.32 -0.92
N TRP A 122 13.97 -14.00 -0.78
CA TRP A 122 12.67 -13.36 -0.52
C TRP A 122 12.55 -12.00 -1.21
N VAL A 123 11.31 -11.55 -1.37
CA VAL A 123 10.95 -10.23 -1.87
C VAL A 123 10.03 -9.54 -0.88
N THR A 124 10.36 -8.30 -0.52
CA THR A 124 9.53 -7.44 0.32
C THR A 124 9.03 -6.28 -0.53
N VAL A 125 7.72 -6.08 -0.54
CA VAL A 125 7.09 -4.91 -1.14
C VAL A 125 6.65 -3.99 -0.01
N ASN A 126 7.11 -2.75 -0.03
CA ASN A 126 6.74 -1.72 0.92
C ASN A 126 6.07 -0.56 0.19
N VAL A 127 4.90 -0.16 0.67
CA VAL A 127 4.11 0.92 0.10
C VAL A 127 3.88 1.98 1.15
N ALA A 128 4.32 3.20 0.84
CA ALA A 128 4.09 4.38 1.63
C ALA A 128 3.04 5.27 0.94
N TYR A 129 2.02 5.67 1.69
CA TYR A 129 0.95 6.53 1.22
C TYR A 129 0.57 7.54 2.30
N THR A 130 0.33 8.80 1.93
CA THR A 130 -0.10 9.83 2.87
C THR A 130 -1.60 10.03 2.73
N TRP A 131 -2.36 9.57 3.73
CA TRP A 131 -3.80 9.75 3.77
C TRP A 131 -4.16 11.13 4.34
N VAL A 132 -5.05 11.86 3.68
CA VAL A 132 -5.46 13.22 4.08
C VAL A 132 -6.98 13.24 4.29
N PRO A 133 -7.46 13.72 5.44
CA PRO A 133 -8.89 13.77 5.71
C PRO A 133 -9.65 14.75 4.81
N ILE A 134 -10.80 14.32 4.34
CA ILE A 134 -11.74 15.10 3.53
C ILE A 134 -12.41 16.16 4.41
N GLY A 135 -12.43 17.41 3.92
CA GLY A 135 -13.16 18.51 4.55
C GLY A 135 -12.47 19.13 5.77
N LEU A 136 -11.32 18.59 6.22
CA LEU A 136 -10.55 19.10 7.35
C LEU A 136 -9.03 19.22 7.06
N PRO A 137 -8.60 19.68 5.87
CA PRO A 137 -7.17 19.71 5.51
C PRO A 137 -6.34 20.60 6.47
N ASN A 138 -6.92 21.70 6.95
CA ASN A 138 -6.23 22.63 7.85
C ASN A 138 -6.16 22.14 9.31
N VAL A 139 -6.98 21.16 9.71
CA VAL A 139 -6.98 20.61 11.08
C VAL A 139 -5.91 19.53 11.23
N PHE A 140 -5.66 18.78 10.15
CA PHE A 140 -4.71 17.66 10.15
C PHE A 140 -3.45 17.93 9.33
N GLY A 141 -3.30 19.15 8.79
CA GLY A 141 -2.07 19.72 8.23
C GLY A 141 -1.54 18.97 7.01
N GLN A 142 -0.77 17.91 7.25
CA GLN A 142 0.01 17.15 6.27
C GLN A 142 -0.54 15.73 6.01
N GLY A 143 -1.65 15.36 6.66
CA GLY A 143 -2.19 14.00 6.61
C GLY A 143 -1.41 13.03 7.50
N PHE A 144 -1.81 11.76 7.44
CA PHE A 144 -1.23 10.67 8.21
C PHE A 144 -0.45 9.72 7.27
N PRO A 145 0.83 9.43 7.55
CA PRO A 145 1.57 8.45 6.79
C PRO A 145 1.05 7.05 7.10
N LEU A 146 0.65 6.33 6.06
CA LEU A 146 0.28 4.93 6.09
C LEU A 146 1.37 4.13 5.37
N ASN A 147 1.85 3.07 6.02
CA ASN A 147 2.82 2.16 5.43
C ASN A 147 2.27 0.74 5.50
N ALA A 148 2.32 0.04 4.38
CA ALA A 148 1.98 -1.38 4.30
C ALA A 148 3.15 -2.14 3.68
N THR A 149 3.53 -3.24 4.31
CA THR A 149 4.65 -4.05 3.90
C THR A 149 4.27 -5.52 3.91
N ASP A 150 4.62 -6.25 2.86
CA ASP A 150 4.49 -7.70 2.82
C ASP A 150 5.75 -8.34 2.26
N THR A 151 6.08 -9.52 2.77
CA THR A 151 7.26 -10.29 2.37
C THR A 151 6.86 -11.68 1.92
N ALA A 152 7.24 -12.04 0.71
CA ALA A 152 6.99 -13.34 0.12
C ALA A 152 8.31 -14.08 -0.14
N ALA A 153 8.33 -15.38 0.17
CA ALA A 153 9.46 -16.24 -0.15
C ALA A 153 9.52 -16.50 -1.66
N VAL A 154 10.73 -16.49 -2.22
CA VAL A 154 10.98 -16.91 -3.61
C VAL A 154 11.46 -18.34 -3.57
N ILE A 155 10.77 -19.22 -4.29
CA ILE A 155 11.11 -20.63 -4.33
C ILE A 155 12.08 -20.84 -5.49
N GLY A 156 13.33 -21.16 -5.15
CA GLY A 156 14.30 -21.63 -6.12
C GLY A 156 14.10 -23.10 -6.46
N THR A 157 14.59 -23.50 -7.64
CA THR A 157 14.81 -24.93 -7.90
C THR A 157 15.97 -25.37 -7.01
N GLY A 158 15.69 -26.26 -6.05
CA GLY A 158 16.73 -26.96 -5.31
C GLY A 158 17.61 -27.80 -6.26
N PRO A 159 18.81 -28.20 -5.82
CA PRO A 159 19.68 -29.09 -6.57
C PRO A 159 19.02 -30.44 -6.88
#